data_AF-A0A9N7N2T4-F1
#
_entry.id   AF-A0A9N7N2T4-F1
#
_cell.length_a   1.000
_cell.length_b   1.000
_cell.length_c   1.000
_cell.angle_alpha   90.00
_cell.angle_beta   90.00
_cell.angle_gamma   90.00
#
_symmetry.space_group_name_H-M   'P 1'
#
loop_
_entity.id
_entity.type
_entity.pdbx_description
1 polymer ?
#
loop_
_entity_poly.entity_id
_entity_poly.type
_entity_poly.pdbx_seq_one_letter_code
_entity_poly.pdbx_strand_id
1 'polypeptide(L)'
;MEKAVASKCFSRTIQEGSTEWALRNYSRRRSSGFRKPIESNDFTIGRCRWTLHLYPGGHSLKAHRSGYSSLFLKYNSGGSVWFLYELYLLDQSGKGNHLGFSFFGGASSGGINIPAQGYTVGKYFFVRRAVLESPDYLKDDCVRIRCRIAVFTGRALDLPLIRDDGAQPWERNRRANVLFQVGNEQVYGHRWVLAASSSVLGWDLSHPERYSNGLFVIHDVEPRIFKAMLQFIYTGILEEDDQEFVTYAGSFVLDSFIGKVLAAAYQFRVEKLKKLCESRILSKLSVESVAYLLHLADHYHATELKAACLKFAAENRDAVLETKGCEYLRQSCPLLYIHLNPSASVGWELRVTSKILSAIEPFVGLMTWWMEVAV
;
A
#
# COMPACT_ATOMS: atom_id res chain seq x y z
N MET A 1 -12.10 -41.94 32.02
CA MET A 1 -11.44 -41.85 30.69
C MET A 1 -12.06 -40.67 29.95
N GLU A 2 -11.52 -39.46 30.12
CA GLU A 2 -11.84 -38.32 29.25
C GLU A 2 -10.61 -38.01 28.42
N LYS A 3 -10.79 -38.10 27.09
CA LYS A 3 -9.73 -37.87 26.11
C LYS A 3 -9.35 -36.39 26.13
N ALA A 4 -8.12 -36.11 26.52
CA ALA A 4 -7.48 -34.82 26.27
C ALA A 4 -7.44 -34.57 24.75
N VAL A 5 -8.27 -33.64 24.28
CA VAL A 5 -8.16 -33.09 22.92
C VAL A 5 -6.98 -32.14 22.94
N ALA A 6 -5.82 -32.62 22.48
CA ALA A 6 -4.65 -31.79 22.28
C ALA A 6 -4.99 -30.66 21.28
N SER A 7 -5.17 -29.44 21.78
CA SER A 7 -5.27 -28.24 20.95
C SER A 7 -3.89 -27.97 20.33
N LYS A 8 -3.70 -28.40 19.08
CA LYS A 8 -2.51 -28.06 18.30
C LYS A 8 -2.47 -26.54 18.08
N CYS A 9 -1.63 -25.88 18.88
CA CYS A 9 -1.25 -24.48 18.73
C CYS A 9 -0.47 -24.33 17.40
N PHE A 10 -1.06 -23.67 16.40
CA PHE A 10 -0.35 -23.34 15.15
C PHE A 10 0.19 -21.91 15.25
N SER A 11 1.43 -21.77 15.70
CA SER A 11 2.17 -20.53 15.60
C SER A 11 2.41 -20.16 14.13
N ARG A 12 2.10 -18.92 13.74
CA ARG A 12 2.51 -18.37 12.44
C ARG A 12 4.03 -18.37 12.35
N THR A 13 4.57 -19.31 11.62
CA THR A 13 6.01 -19.52 11.49
C THR A 13 6.42 -18.95 10.14
N ILE A 14 7.36 -18.00 10.12
CA ILE A 14 8.06 -17.66 8.88
C ILE A 14 8.84 -18.91 8.51
N GLN A 15 8.46 -19.52 7.39
CA GLN A 15 9.15 -20.68 6.86
C GLN A 15 10.10 -20.19 5.78
N GLU A 16 11.36 -20.09 6.16
CA GLU A 16 12.44 -19.77 5.24
C GLU A 16 13.01 -21.05 4.63
N GLY A 17 13.39 -20.95 3.37
CA GLY A 17 14.12 -21.99 2.67
C GLY A 17 14.99 -21.37 1.61
N SER A 18 16.07 -22.06 1.29
CA SER A 18 16.92 -21.73 0.15
C SER A 18 17.09 -22.97 -0.71
N THR A 19 17.07 -22.77 -2.02
CA THR A 19 17.36 -23.79 -3.01
C THR A 19 18.41 -23.26 -3.97
N GLU A 20 19.27 -24.16 -4.44
CA GLU A 20 20.21 -23.89 -5.51
C GLU A 20 19.86 -24.76 -6.72
N TRP A 21 19.59 -24.10 -7.83
CA TRP A 21 19.29 -24.76 -9.09
C TRP A 21 20.54 -24.79 -9.97
N ALA A 22 21.07 -26.00 -10.18
CA ALA A 22 22.12 -26.27 -11.15
C ALA A 22 21.50 -26.61 -12.52
N LEU A 23 21.44 -25.62 -13.40
CA LEU A 23 20.98 -25.78 -14.77
C LEU A 23 22.10 -26.38 -15.64
N ARG A 24 22.09 -27.70 -15.78
CA ARG A 24 23.04 -28.45 -16.63
C ARG A 24 22.61 -28.48 -18.09
N ASN A 25 23.58 -28.68 -18.99
CA ASN A 25 23.38 -28.72 -20.44
C ASN A 25 22.76 -27.40 -20.97
N TYR A 26 23.20 -26.27 -20.43
CA TYR A 26 22.63 -24.94 -20.73
C TYR A 26 22.66 -24.64 -22.23
N SER A 27 23.79 -24.93 -22.89
CA SER A 27 23.99 -24.68 -24.33
C SER A 27 23.00 -25.43 -25.22
N ARG A 28 22.57 -26.62 -24.80
CA ARG A 28 21.52 -27.39 -25.50
C ARG A 28 20.13 -26.83 -25.21
N ARG A 29 19.86 -26.41 -23.97
CA ARG A 29 18.51 -25.95 -23.56
C ARG A 29 18.19 -24.54 -24.06
N ARG A 30 19.19 -23.66 -24.18
CA ARG A 30 19.01 -22.28 -24.67
C ARG A 30 18.54 -22.18 -26.12
N SER A 31 18.77 -23.22 -26.93
CA SER A 31 18.33 -23.28 -28.34
C SER A 31 16.80 -23.35 -28.49
N SER A 32 16.08 -23.52 -27.38
CA SER A 32 14.61 -23.57 -27.34
C SER A 32 13.91 -22.28 -27.79
N GLY A 33 14.66 -21.17 -27.94
CA GLY A 33 14.21 -19.95 -28.62
C GLY A 33 13.68 -18.84 -27.70
N PHE A 34 13.44 -17.66 -28.30
CA PHE A 34 12.91 -16.48 -27.62
C PHE A 34 11.55 -16.78 -26.94
N ARG A 35 11.34 -16.26 -25.72
CA ARG A 35 10.15 -16.46 -24.86
C ARG A 35 9.90 -17.86 -24.31
N LYS A 36 10.73 -18.87 -24.59
CA LYS A 36 10.59 -20.17 -23.93
C LYS A 36 11.40 -20.19 -22.63
N PRO A 37 10.77 -20.44 -21.47
CA PRO A 37 11.51 -20.63 -20.24
C PRO A 37 12.22 -21.97 -20.24
N ILE A 38 13.37 -22.00 -19.59
CA ILE A 38 13.92 -23.21 -19.01
C ILE A 38 13.43 -23.25 -17.57
N GLU A 39 12.76 -24.32 -17.19
CA GLU A 39 12.15 -24.48 -15.88
C GLU A 39 13.03 -25.34 -14.98
N SER A 40 13.07 -25.01 -13.68
CA SER A 40 13.60 -25.90 -12.65
C SER A 40 12.59 -27.01 -12.34
N ASN A 41 13.02 -28.00 -11.56
CA ASN A 41 12.05 -28.85 -10.87
C ASN A 41 11.24 -28.02 -9.86
N ASP A 42 10.01 -28.45 -9.58
CA ASP A 42 9.22 -27.90 -8.49
C ASP A 42 9.93 -28.13 -7.15
N PHE A 43 9.96 -27.10 -6.31
CA PHE A 43 10.46 -27.20 -4.94
C PHE A 43 9.45 -26.59 -3.97
N THR A 44 9.50 -27.03 -2.72
CA THR A 44 8.53 -26.63 -1.69
C THR A 44 9.22 -25.84 -0.59
N ILE A 45 8.75 -24.61 -0.36
CA ILE A 45 9.17 -23.76 0.78
C ILE A 45 7.90 -23.18 1.37
N GLY A 46 7.73 -23.25 2.69
CA GLY A 46 6.55 -22.69 3.34
C GLY A 46 5.24 -23.43 3.06
N ARG A 47 5.31 -24.73 2.74
CA ARG A 47 4.17 -25.52 2.20
C ARG A 47 3.62 -25.01 0.86
N CYS A 48 4.32 -24.08 0.22
CA CYS A 48 4.02 -23.56 -1.09
C CYS A 48 4.97 -24.20 -2.12
N ARG A 49 4.45 -24.57 -3.29
CA ARG A 49 5.25 -25.05 -4.43
C ARG A 49 5.66 -23.89 -5.32
N TRP A 50 6.91 -23.95 -5.75
CA TRP A 50 7.57 -22.91 -6.53
C TRP A 50 8.37 -23.51 -7.68
N THR A 51 8.52 -22.76 -8.77
CA THR A 51 9.37 -23.13 -9.91
C THR A 51 10.19 -21.93 -10.37
N LEU A 52 11.47 -22.12 -10.67
CA LEU A 52 12.31 -21.08 -11.29
C LEU A 52 12.20 -21.16 -12.81
N HIS A 53 12.07 -20.01 -13.44
CA HIS A 53 11.95 -19.85 -14.89
C HIS A 53 13.08 -18.92 -15.38
N LEU A 54 14.07 -19.50 -16.05
CA LEU A 54 15.11 -18.74 -16.73
C LEU A 54 14.74 -18.58 -18.21
N TYR A 55 14.81 -17.35 -18.72
CA TYR A 55 14.65 -17.04 -20.14
C TYR A 55 15.99 -16.56 -20.70
N PRO A 56 16.83 -17.45 -21.27
CA PRO A 56 18.13 -17.08 -21.82
C PRO A 56 18.03 -15.98 -22.89
N GLY A 57 17.02 -16.10 -23.75
CA GLY A 57 16.70 -15.13 -24.79
C GLY A 57 15.94 -13.90 -24.30
N GLY A 58 15.60 -13.82 -23.01
CA GLY A 58 14.73 -12.78 -22.45
C GLY A 58 13.23 -13.10 -22.57
N HIS A 59 12.46 -12.67 -21.58
CA HIS A 59 11.00 -12.84 -21.53
C HIS A 59 10.27 -11.81 -22.41
N SER A 60 10.73 -10.56 -22.43
CA SER A 60 10.12 -9.48 -23.22
C SER A 60 10.90 -9.22 -24.50
N LEU A 61 10.24 -8.67 -25.53
CA LEU A 61 10.91 -8.31 -26.79
C LEU A 61 12.01 -7.26 -26.56
N LYS A 62 11.78 -6.34 -25.61
CA LYS A 62 12.77 -5.34 -25.20
C LYS A 62 13.98 -5.99 -24.55
N ALA A 63 13.79 -6.91 -23.60
CA ALA A 63 14.90 -7.64 -22.97
C ALA A 63 15.71 -8.44 -24.00
N HIS A 64 15.03 -9.11 -24.95
CA HIS A 64 15.69 -9.87 -26.01
C HIS A 64 16.57 -9.00 -26.89
N ARG A 65 16.02 -7.91 -27.44
CA ARG A 65 16.74 -6.96 -28.31
C ARG A 65 17.90 -6.29 -27.58
N SER A 66 17.75 -6.00 -26.29
CA SER A 66 18.82 -5.43 -25.47
C SER A 66 19.86 -6.46 -25.00
N GLY A 67 19.71 -7.74 -25.38
CA GLY A 67 20.67 -8.80 -25.03
C GLY A 67 20.64 -9.23 -23.57
N TYR A 68 19.48 -9.10 -22.90
CA TYR A 68 19.29 -9.53 -21.51
C TYR A 68 18.61 -10.90 -21.43
N SER A 69 18.99 -11.64 -20.40
CA SER A 69 18.25 -12.80 -19.90
C SER A 69 17.31 -12.36 -18.78
N SER A 70 16.19 -13.07 -18.64
CA SER A 70 15.18 -12.78 -17.60
C SER A 70 15.07 -13.96 -16.64
N LEU A 71 14.78 -13.69 -15.38
CA LEU A 71 14.63 -14.72 -14.34
C LEU A 71 13.38 -14.44 -13.52
N PHE A 72 12.55 -15.46 -13.36
CA PHE A 72 11.29 -15.40 -12.62
C PHE A 72 11.13 -16.60 -11.69
N LEU A 73 10.39 -16.37 -10.63
CA LEU A 73 9.89 -17.35 -9.68
C LEU A 73 8.38 -17.45 -9.89
N LYS A 74 7.90 -18.67 -10.14
CA LYS A 74 6.49 -18.99 -10.35
C LYS A 74 5.91 -19.61 -9.09
N TYR A 75 4.73 -19.16 -8.70
CA TYR A 75 3.96 -19.74 -7.60
C TYR A 75 2.95 -20.77 -8.12
N ASN A 76 3.05 -22.01 -7.62
CA ASN A 76 2.27 -23.16 -8.10
C ASN A 76 1.31 -23.75 -7.06
N SER A 77 1.27 -23.23 -5.83
CA SER A 77 0.23 -23.61 -4.88
C SER A 77 -1.04 -22.79 -5.13
N GLY A 78 -2.22 -23.36 -4.86
CA GLY A 78 -3.48 -22.61 -4.87
C GLY A 78 -3.57 -21.62 -3.71
N GLY A 79 -4.43 -20.61 -3.83
CA GLY A 79 -4.70 -19.61 -2.79
C GLY A 79 -3.68 -18.47 -2.72
N SER A 80 -3.95 -17.46 -1.89
CA SER A 80 -3.08 -16.30 -1.73
C SER A 80 -1.84 -16.62 -0.90
N VAL A 81 -0.68 -16.13 -1.30
CA VAL A 81 0.58 -16.28 -0.54
C VAL A 81 1.25 -14.94 -0.35
N TRP A 82 1.79 -14.73 0.85
CA TRP A 82 2.69 -13.62 1.13
C TRP A 82 4.10 -14.14 1.38
N PHE A 83 5.09 -13.56 0.71
CA PHE A 83 6.47 -14.03 0.82
C PHE A 83 7.50 -12.95 0.46
N LEU A 84 8.71 -13.11 0.96
CA LEU A 84 9.92 -12.43 0.46
C LEU A 84 10.73 -13.43 -0.34
N TYR A 85 11.50 -12.94 -1.30
CA TYR A 85 12.45 -13.77 -2.01
C TYR A 85 13.67 -12.99 -2.47
N GLU A 86 14.74 -13.72 -2.77
CA GLU A 86 15.92 -13.21 -3.43
C GLU A 86 16.38 -14.21 -4.49
N LEU A 87 16.88 -13.69 -5.60
CA LEU A 87 17.39 -14.49 -6.72
C LEU A 87 18.78 -14.01 -7.07
N TYR A 88 19.73 -14.94 -7.07
CA TYR A 88 21.12 -14.70 -7.40
C TYR A 88 21.64 -15.71 -8.41
N LEU A 89 22.28 -15.21 -9.47
CA LEU A 89 23.18 -15.96 -10.32
C LEU A 89 24.51 -16.12 -9.58
N LEU A 90 24.92 -17.37 -9.35
CA LEU A 90 26.11 -17.67 -8.58
C LEU A 90 27.37 -17.59 -9.45
N ASP A 91 28.28 -16.71 -9.05
CA ASP A 91 29.68 -16.76 -9.45
C ASP A 91 30.31 -18.13 -9.14
N GLN A 92 30.96 -18.70 -10.15
CA GLN A 92 31.64 -19.99 -10.14
C GLN A 92 33.17 -19.83 -10.31
N SER A 93 33.68 -18.60 -10.39
CA SER A 93 35.12 -18.28 -10.41
C SER A 93 35.79 -18.34 -9.03
N GLY A 94 34.99 -18.28 -7.96
CA GLY A 94 35.47 -18.26 -6.57
C GLY A 94 35.70 -16.85 -6.01
N LYS A 95 35.38 -15.79 -6.75
CA LYS A 95 35.54 -14.39 -6.32
C LYS A 95 34.38 -13.89 -5.45
N GLY A 96 33.26 -14.61 -5.41
CA GLY A 96 32.07 -14.25 -4.63
C GLY A 96 31.18 -13.20 -5.30
N ASN A 97 31.37 -12.94 -6.60
CA ASN A 97 30.65 -11.90 -7.34
C ASN A 97 29.25 -12.36 -7.80
N HIS A 98 28.39 -12.76 -6.88
CA HIS A 98 27.03 -13.18 -7.21
C HIS A 98 26.20 -12.00 -7.76
N LEU A 99 25.46 -12.22 -8.85
CA LEU A 99 24.63 -11.19 -9.49
C LEU A 99 23.17 -11.44 -9.20
N GLY A 100 22.47 -10.49 -8.58
CA GLY A 100 21.09 -10.72 -8.22
C GLY A 100 20.41 -9.54 -7.58
N PHE A 101 19.29 -9.84 -6.95
CA PHE A 101 18.54 -8.89 -6.15
C PHE A 101 17.92 -9.60 -4.97
N SER A 102 17.75 -8.85 -3.88
CA SER A 102 17.12 -9.33 -2.66
C SER A 102 15.95 -8.42 -2.30
N PHE A 103 14.82 -9.03 -1.96
CA PHE A 103 13.73 -8.36 -1.28
C PHE A 103 13.82 -8.52 0.24
N PHE A 104 14.94 -8.99 0.78
CA PHE A 104 15.17 -8.97 2.23
C PHE A 104 15.80 -7.62 2.63
N GLY A 105 15.13 -6.85 3.49
CA GLY A 105 15.74 -5.71 4.21
C GLY A 105 15.95 -4.40 3.43
N GLY A 106 15.28 -4.17 2.29
CA GLY A 106 15.38 -2.92 1.53
C GLY A 106 14.27 -1.92 1.87
N ALA A 107 14.55 -0.61 1.73
CA ALA A 107 13.55 0.47 1.93
C ALA A 107 12.31 0.38 1.01
N SER A 108 12.33 -0.50 0.00
CA SER A 108 11.25 -0.78 -0.95
C SER A 108 10.75 -2.23 -0.91
N SER A 109 11.17 -3.04 0.06
CA SER A 109 10.81 -4.46 0.14
C SER A 109 9.52 -4.70 0.93
N GLY A 110 8.42 -4.20 0.38
CA GLY A 110 7.09 -4.70 0.69
C GLY A 110 6.99 -6.17 0.33
N GLY A 111 6.72 -7.06 1.28
CA GLY A 111 6.51 -8.48 0.98
C GLY A 111 5.52 -8.67 -0.18
N ILE A 112 5.76 -9.67 -1.01
CA ILE A 112 5.02 -9.86 -2.24
C ILE A 112 3.79 -10.70 -1.96
N ASN A 113 2.62 -10.12 -2.22
CA ASN A 113 1.34 -10.80 -2.13
C ASN A 113 0.94 -11.27 -3.54
N ILE A 114 0.82 -12.58 -3.70
CA ILE A 114 0.27 -13.21 -4.90
C ILE A 114 -1.15 -13.67 -4.57
N PRO A 115 -2.17 -13.24 -5.33
CA PRO A 115 -3.57 -13.56 -5.01
C PRO A 115 -3.99 -14.96 -5.43
N ALA A 116 -3.32 -15.57 -6.41
CA ALA A 116 -3.71 -16.89 -6.93
C ALA A 116 -2.53 -17.66 -7.55
N GLN A 117 -2.78 -18.93 -7.89
CA GLN A 117 -1.82 -19.80 -8.57
C GLN A 117 -1.42 -19.26 -9.96
N GLY A 118 -0.18 -19.53 -10.38
CA GLY A 118 0.30 -19.28 -11.74
C GLY A 118 0.98 -17.91 -11.94
N TYR A 119 0.93 -17.04 -10.94
CA TYR A 119 1.64 -15.77 -10.97
C TYR A 119 3.14 -15.97 -10.92
N THR A 120 3.85 -15.12 -11.69
CA THR A 120 5.31 -15.08 -11.74
C THR A 120 5.83 -13.74 -11.25
N VAL A 121 6.91 -13.76 -10.49
CA VAL A 121 7.59 -12.57 -9.96
C VAL A 121 9.08 -12.67 -10.26
N GLY A 122 9.71 -11.56 -10.65
CA GLY A 122 11.11 -11.61 -11.06
C GLY A 122 11.55 -10.36 -11.82
N LYS A 123 12.62 -10.49 -12.61
CA LYS A 123 13.16 -9.40 -13.42
C LYS A 123 13.21 -9.74 -14.91
N TYR A 124 12.61 -8.85 -15.71
CA TYR A 124 12.73 -8.86 -17.17
C TYR A 124 14.17 -8.59 -17.64
N PHE A 125 14.89 -7.70 -16.97
CA PHE A 125 16.29 -7.36 -17.27
C PHE A 125 17.17 -7.83 -16.11
N PHE A 126 17.35 -9.14 -15.98
CA PHE A 126 18.07 -9.72 -14.83
C PHE A 126 19.58 -9.58 -15.00
N VAL A 127 20.13 -10.14 -16.08
CA VAL A 127 21.56 -10.10 -16.38
C VAL A 127 21.77 -10.05 -17.89
N ARG A 128 22.86 -9.44 -18.36
CA ARG A 128 23.23 -9.48 -19.77
C ARG A 128 23.59 -10.91 -20.16
N ARG A 129 23.13 -11.36 -21.33
CA ARG A 129 23.38 -12.71 -21.83
C ARG A 129 24.88 -13.02 -21.95
N ALA A 130 25.66 -12.05 -22.43
CA ALA A 130 27.12 -12.17 -22.50
C ALA A 130 27.78 -12.38 -21.13
N VAL A 131 27.22 -11.80 -20.06
CA VAL A 131 27.72 -11.99 -18.69
C VAL A 131 27.30 -13.36 -18.16
N LEU A 132 26.05 -13.76 -18.37
CA LEU A 132 25.56 -15.09 -17.97
C LEU A 132 26.36 -16.22 -18.66
N GLU A 133 26.75 -16.02 -19.92
CA GLU A 133 27.53 -16.98 -20.73
C GLU A 133 29.05 -16.81 -20.56
N SER A 134 29.51 -15.95 -19.66
CA SER A 134 30.93 -15.80 -19.34
C SER A 134 31.45 -16.97 -18.49
N PRO A 135 32.76 -17.28 -18.51
CA PRO A 135 33.33 -18.41 -17.77
C PRO A 135 33.16 -18.29 -16.25
N ASP A 136 32.94 -17.08 -15.74
CA ASP A 136 32.69 -16.82 -14.32
C ASP A 136 31.32 -17.35 -13.88
N TYR A 137 30.32 -17.42 -14.78
CA TYR A 137 28.94 -17.83 -14.42
C TYR A 137 28.44 -19.07 -15.16
N LEU A 138 29.01 -19.41 -16.32
CA LEU A 138 28.75 -20.63 -17.07
C LEU A 138 30.01 -21.51 -17.06
N LYS A 139 30.04 -22.50 -16.17
CA LYS A 139 31.15 -23.44 -16.01
C LYS A 139 30.67 -24.87 -16.23
N ASP A 140 31.41 -25.65 -17.01
CA ASP A 140 31.06 -27.04 -17.36
C ASP A 140 29.63 -27.18 -17.93
N ASP A 141 29.26 -26.24 -18.81
CA ASP A 141 27.91 -26.06 -19.39
C ASP A 141 26.77 -26.04 -18.33
N CYS A 142 27.10 -25.53 -17.15
CA CYS A 142 26.20 -25.42 -16.00
C CYS A 142 26.11 -23.99 -15.48
N VAL A 143 24.88 -23.49 -15.39
CA VAL A 143 24.55 -22.21 -14.72
C VAL A 143 23.96 -22.53 -13.35
N ARG A 144 24.39 -21.82 -12.30
CA ARG A 144 23.86 -22.00 -10.95
C ARG A 144 23.07 -20.78 -10.47
N ILE A 145 21.86 -21.01 -10.00
CA ILE A 145 20.96 -19.96 -9.51
C ILE A 145 20.56 -20.30 -8.08
N ARG A 146 20.81 -19.39 -7.15
CA ARG A 146 20.31 -19.47 -5.77
C ARG A 146 19.00 -18.70 -5.66
N CYS A 147 18.02 -19.36 -5.05
CA CYS A 147 16.74 -18.77 -4.69
C CYS A 147 16.54 -18.98 -3.19
N ARG A 148 16.31 -17.90 -2.46
CA ARG A 148 15.87 -17.97 -1.06
C ARG A 148 14.49 -17.34 -0.96
N ILE A 149 13.60 -18.00 -0.24
CA ILE A 149 12.19 -17.63 -0.07
C ILE A 149 11.89 -17.66 1.43
N ALA A 150 11.20 -16.63 1.92
CA ALA A 150 10.59 -16.62 3.24
C ALA A 150 9.08 -16.50 3.07
N VAL A 151 8.36 -17.58 3.37
CA VAL A 151 6.89 -17.61 3.25
C VAL A 151 6.27 -17.28 4.59
N PHE A 152 5.33 -16.34 4.58
CA PHE A 152 4.56 -15.96 5.75
C PHE A 152 3.35 -16.89 5.87
N THR A 153 3.54 -18.01 6.58
CA THR A 153 2.44 -18.96 6.81
C THR A 153 1.58 -18.48 7.99
N GLY A 154 0.36 -18.04 7.68
CA GLY A 154 -0.62 -17.67 8.70
C GLY A 154 -1.99 -17.36 8.13
N ARG A 155 -3.01 -18.13 8.53
CA ARG A 155 -4.41 -17.74 8.27
C ARG A 155 -4.68 -16.45 9.04
N ALA A 156 -5.30 -15.47 8.37
CA ALA A 156 -5.72 -14.16 8.91
C ALA A 156 -6.24 -14.21 10.37
N LEU A 157 -6.90 -15.31 10.73
CA LEU A 157 -7.58 -15.55 12.01
C LEU A 157 -6.67 -15.82 13.24
N ASP A 158 -5.37 -16.10 13.08
CA ASP A 158 -4.42 -16.30 14.21
C ASP A 158 -3.30 -15.23 14.22
N LEU A 159 -3.64 -13.97 13.92
CA LEU A 159 -2.77 -12.85 14.27
C LEU A 159 -2.79 -12.71 15.80
N PRO A 160 -1.66 -12.47 16.49
CA PRO A 160 -1.66 -12.04 17.88
C PRO A 160 -2.14 -10.59 17.97
N LEU A 161 -3.34 -10.32 17.45
CA LEU A 161 -4.00 -9.03 17.61
C LEU A 161 -4.90 -9.02 18.83
N ILE A 162 -5.24 -10.17 19.42
CA ILE A 162 -5.99 -10.23 20.68
C ILE A 162 -5.65 -11.55 21.40
N ARG A 163 -4.91 -11.47 22.50
CA ARG A 163 -5.19 -12.26 23.71
C ARG A 163 -4.47 -11.67 24.90
N ASP A 164 -5.27 -11.02 25.73
CA ASP A 164 -4.96 -10.73 27.12
C ASP A 164 -5.09 -12.06 27.89
N ASP A 165 -4.01 -12.84 27.98
CA ASP A 165 -3.98 -14.09 28.76
C ASP A 165 -3.14 -13.99 30.05
N GLY A 166 -2.89 -12.77 30.54
CA GLY A 166 -2.33 -12.53 31.88
C GLY A 166 -0.93 -13.12 32.13
N ALA A 167 -0.24 -13.62 31.09
CA ALA A 167 1.10 -14.18 31.18
C ALA A 167 2.16 -13.09 30.91
N GLN A 168 3.24 -13.10 31.71
CA GLN A 168 4.22 -12.01 31.69
C GLN A 168 4.87 -11.79 30.30
N PRO A 169 5.08 -10.53 29.87
CA PRO A 169 5.23 -10.19 28.44
C PRO A 169 6.60 -10.49 27.81
N TRP A 170 7.63 -10.78 28.61
CA TRP A 170 9.02 -10.72 28.14
C TRP A 170 9.59 -12.04 27.61
N GLU A 171 8.92 -13.18 27.79
CA GLU A 171 9.44 -14.48 27.33
C GLU A 171 8.81 -15.01 26.03
N ARG A 172 7.61 -14.54 25.65
CA ARG A 172 6.83 -15.18 24.57
C ARG A 172 7.00 -14.58 23.18
N ASN A 173 7.79 -13.52 22.99
CA ASN A 173 7.79 -12.82 21.71
C ASN A 173 9.12 -12.18 21.31
N ARG A 174 10.18 -12.98 21.19
CA ARG A 174 11.48 -12.58 20.58
C ARG A 174 11.38 -12.12 19.10
N ARG A 175 10.18 -11.92 18.53
CA ARG A 175 9.94 -11.59 17.10
C ARG A 175 8.91 -10.49 16.84
N ALA A 176 8.19 -9.99 17.84
CA ALA A 176 7.45 -8.73 17.72
C ALA A 176 8.44 -7.58 17.92
N ASN A 177 8.70 -6.81 16.86
CA ASN A 177 9.77 -5.80 16.86
C ASN A 177 9.29 -4.41 17.34
N VAL A 178 7.98 -4.23 17.56
CA VAL A 178 7.36 -3.00 18.06
C VAL A 178 6.03 -3.29 18.77
N LEU A 179 5.79 -2.56 19.86
CA LEU A 179 4.52 -2.48 20.56
C LEU A 179 3.96 -1.06 20.42
N PHE A 180 2.75 -0.94 19.88
CA PHE A 180 2.05 0.33 19.72
C PHE A 180 1.17 0.59 20.93
N GLN A 181 1.14 1.83 21.39
CA GLN A 181 0.12 2.33 22.32
C GLN A 181 -0.86 3.18 21.51
N VAL A 182 -2.12 2.74 21.42
CA VAL A 182 -3.19 3.44 20.69
C VAL A 182 -4.33 3.67 21.65
N GLY A 183 -4.56 4.92 22.05
CA GLY A 183 -5.49 5.23 23.14
C GLY A 183 -5.16 4.42 24.40
N ASN A 184 -6.14 3.66 24.90
CA ASN A 184 -5.99 2.77 26.07
C ASN A 184 -5.54 1.34 25.71
N GLU A 185 -5.30 1.03 24.44
CA GLU A 185 -4.99 -0.32 23.98
C GLU A 185 -3.54 -0.45 23.51
N GLN A 186 -2.98 -1.64 23.72
CA GLN A 186 -1.67 -2.01 23.21
C GLN A 186 -1.81 -2.98 22.05
N VAL A 187 -1.10 -2.69 20.95
CA VAL A 187 -1.20 -3.46 19.71
C VAL A 187 0.19 -3.87 19.25
N TYR A 188 0.42 -5.17 19.06
CA TYR A 188 1.69 -5.67 18.59
C TYR A 188 1.81 -5.58 17.07
N GLY A 189 3.02 -5.25 16.59
CA GLY A 189 3.32 -5.22 15.17
C GLY A 189 4.73 -5.67 14.85
N HIS A 190 4.97 -5.92 13.56
CA HIS A 190 6.28 -6.32 13.07
C HIS A 190 6.87 -5.17 12.25
N ARG A 191 7.93 -4.54 12.77
CA ARG A 191 8.60 -3.37 12.16
C ARG A 191 8.78 -3.51 10.65
N TRP A 192 9.29 -4.65 10.19
CA TRP A 192 9.57 -4.87 8.77
C TRP A 192 8.31 -4.94 7.90
N VAL A 193 7.19 -5.45 8.42
CA VAL A 193 5.88 -5.49 7.73
C VAL A 193 5.31 -4.09 7.56
N LEU A 194 5.42 -3.30 8.62
CA LEU A 194 4.90 -1.94 8.67
C LEU A 194 5.73 -1.01 7.80
N ALA A 195 7.06 -1.11 7.87
CA ALA A 195 7.98 -0.37 7.00
C ALA A 195 7.78 -0.70 5.53
N ALA A 196 7.49 -1.97 5.23
CA ALA A 196 7.15 -2.46 3.91
C ALA A 196 5.87 -1.82 3.31
N SER A 197 4.91 -1.50 4.17
CA SER A 197 3.52 -1.19 3.77
C SER A 197 3.17 0.28 3.94
N SER A 198 3.95 0.98 4.75
CA SER A 198 3.81 2.40 5.08
C SER A 198 5.19 3.01 5.17
N SER A 199 5.47 3.99 4.31
CA SER A 199 6.71 4.77 4.37
C SER A 199 6.81 5.58 5.66
N VAL A 200 5.67 6.06 6.17
CA VAL A 200 5.58 6.80 7.44
C VAL A 200 5.97 5.91 8.61
N LEU A 201 5.34 4.74 8.75
CA LEU A 201 5.70 3.79 9.81
C LEU A 201 7.13 3.28 9.62
N GLY A 202 7.59 3.08 8.39
CA GLY A 202 8.98 2.67 8.13
C GLY A 202 10.00 3.68 8.60
N TRP A 203 9.74 4.97 8.34
CA TRP A 203 10.56 6.05 8.83
C TRP A 203 10.41 6.20 10.35
N ASP A 204 9.21 6.33 10.89
CA ASP A 204 8.99 6.53 12.32
C ASP A 204 9.58 5.41 13.19
N LEU A 205 9.45 4.15 12.76
CA LEU A 205 9.96 3.00 13.50
C LEU A 205 11.48 2.84 13.41
N SER A 206 12.17 3.56 12.52
CA SER A 206 13.63 3.57 12.45
C SER A 206 14.27 4.59 13.38
N HIS A 207 13.47 5.44 14.05
CA HIS A 207 13.89 6.52 14.93
C HIS A 207 13.62 6.17 16.41
N PRO A 208 14.66 5.81 17.20
CA PRO A 208 14.50 5.37 18.58
C PRO A 208 13.84 6.39 19.52
N GLU A 209 14.00 7.68 19.25
CA GLU A 209 13.44 8.79 20.03
C GLU A 209 11.91 8.89 19.96
N ARG A 210 11.28 8.21 18.99
CA ARG A 210 9.82 8.10 18.89
C ARG A 210 9.22 7.08 19.87
N TYR A 211 10.06 6.34 20.58
CA TYR A 211 9.64 5.35 21.56
C TYR A 211 9.62 5.95 22.97
N SER A 212 8.50 5.81 23.67
CA SER A 212 8.36 6.15 25.08
C SER A 212 8.25 4.88 25.89
N ASN A 213 9.24 4.57 26.74
CA ASN A 213 9.29 3.34 27.54
C ASN A 213 9.17 2.05 26.70
N GLY A 214 9.72 2.05 25.48
CA GLY A 214 9.65 0.91 24.56
C GLY A 214 8.33 0.79 23.79
N LEU A 215 7.38 1.73 23.98
CA LEU A 215 6.12 1.81 23.26
C LEU A 215 6.18 2.88 22.16
N PHE A 216 5.59 2.58 21.01
CA PHE A 216 5.37 3.56 19.95
C PHE A 216 3.95 4.12 20.08
N VAL A 217 3.81 5.39 20.45
CA VAL A 217 2.50 6.00 20.70
C VAL A 217 1.89 6.48 19.39
N ILE A 218 0.65 6.05 19.12
CA ILE A 218 -0.15 6.51 18.00
C ILE A 218 -1.18 7.51 18.53
N HIS A 219 -1.14 8.72 17.99
CA HIS A 219 -2.10 9.77 18.29
C HIS A 219 -3.17 9.88 17.20
N ASP A 220 -4.33 10.41 17.58
CA ASP A 220 -5.42 10.81 16.68
C ASP A 220 -6.02 9.68 15.81
N VAL A 221 -5.87 8.43 16.25
CA VAL A 221 -6.46 7.25 15.60
C VAL A 221 -7.09 6.35 16.64
N GLU A 222 -8.36 6.00 16.43
CA GLU A 222 -9.07 5.07 17.30
C GLU A 222 -8.43 3.67 17.24
N PRO A 223 -8.36 2.94 18.37
CA PRO A 223 -7.77 1.60 18.42
C PRO A 223 -8.37 0.63 17.38
N ARG A 224 -9.69 0.68 17.21
CA ARG A 224 -10.44 -0.11 16.22
C ARG A 224 -9.97 0.16 14.78
N ILE A 225 -9.81 1.45 14.43
CA ILE A 225 -9.41 1.88 13.10
C ILE A 225 -7.94 1.49 12.83
N PHE A 226 -7.07 1.67 13.82
CA PHE A 226 -5.68 1.24 13.71
C PHE A 226 -5.55 -0.28 13.54
N LYS A 227 -6.32 -1.06 14.29
CA LYS A 227 -6.39 -2.53 14.14
C LYS A 227 -6.89 -2.95 12.76
N ALA A 228 -7.92 -2.30 12.22
CA ALA A 228 -8.42 -2.57 10.87
C ALA A 228 -7.37 -2.26 9.80
N MET A 229 -6.66 -1.13 9.92
CA MET A 229 -5.55 -0.79 9.03
C MET A 229 -4.43 -1.83 9.12
N LEU A 230 -4.04 -2.25 10.33
CA LEU A 230 -3.04 -3.30 10.52
C LEU A 230 -3.50 -4.61 9.89
N GLN A 231 -4.74 -5.05 10.14
CA GLN A 231 -5.30 -6.25 9.52
C GLN A 231 -5.17 -6.17 8.00
N PHE A 232 -5.56 -5.05 7.39
CA PHE A 232 -5.38 -4.85 5.96
C PHE A 232 -3.91 -4.92 5.53
N ILE A 233 -2.97 -4.31 6.26
CA ILE A 233 -1.53 -4.40 5.98
C ILE A 233 -1.07 -5.88 5.95
N TYR A 234 -1.58 -6.70 6.87
CA TYR A 234 -1.21 -8.11 6.98
C TYR A 234 -1.93 -9.04 5.99
N THR A 235 -3.17 -8.74 5.60
CA THR A 235 -4.04 -9.67 4.86
C THR A 235 -4.37 -9.18 3.45
N GLY A 236 -4.28 -7.86 3.20
CA GLY A 236 -4.82 -7.21 2.02
C GLY A 236 -6.36 -7.12 2.01
N ILE A 237 -7.03 -7.50 3.10
CA ILE A 237 -8.49 -7.54 3.22
C ILE A 237 -8.91 -6.57 4.32
N LEU A 238 -9.86 -5.70 3.99
CA LEU A 238 -10.55 -4.85 4.95
C LEU A 238 -11.93 -5.46 5.21
N GLU A 239 -12.11 -6.08 6.37
CA GLU A 239 -13.42 -6.57 6.79
C GLU A 239 -14.34 -5.38 7.06
N GLU A 240 -15.59 -5.48 6.60
CA GLU A 240 -16.61 -4.48 6.88
C GLU A 240 -17.10 -4.68 8.30
N ASP A 241 -17.38 -3.57 8.98
CA ASP A 241 -17.84 -3.62 10.35
C ASP A 241 -19.37 -3.66 10.37
N ASP A 242 -19.92 -4.81 10.75
CA ASP A 242 -21.37 -5.07 10.80
C ASP A 242 -22.12 -4.15 11.78
N GLN A 243 -21.42 -3.39 12.63
CA GLN A 243 -22.00 -2.54 13.66
C GLN A 243 -22.30 -1.09 13.23
N GLU A 244 -21.98 -0.67 12.01
CA GLU A 244 -22.38 0.66 11.55
C GLU A 244 -23.83 0.67 11.07
N PHE A 245 -24.72 1.11 11.96
CA PHE A 245 -26.02 1.67 11.58
C PHE A 245 -25.77 2.89 10.68
N VAL A 246 -25.78 2.68 9.37
CA VAL A 246 -25.75 3.75 8.37
C VAL A 246 -27.02 4.57 8.54
N THR A 247 -26.93 5.66 9.30
CA THR A 247 -27.99 6.67 9.36
C THR A 247 -27.81 7.56 8.13
N TYR A 248 -28.82 7.55 7.27
CA TYR A 248 -28.86 8.23 5.96
C TYR A 248 -28.91 9.77 6.09
N ALA A 249 -27.84 10.40 6.57
CA ALA A 249 -27.68 11.85 6.55
C ALA A 249 -26.22 12.23 6.23
N GLY A 250 -26.04 12.92 5.11
CA GLY A 250 -24.75 13.16 4.43
C GLY A 250 -23.61 13.80 5.23
N SER A 251 -23.84 14.29 6.46
CA SER A 251 -22.81 14.90 7.31
C SER A 251 -21.83 13.90 7.96
N PHE A 252 -22.16 12.60 8.01
CA PHE A 252 -21.45 11.61 8.84
C PHE A 252 -20.46 10.69 8.10
N VAL A 253 -20.17 10.90 6.81
CA VAL A 253 -19.22 10.01 6.10
C VAL A 253 -17.80 10.12 6.65
N LEU A 254 -17.40 11.29 7.15
CA LEU A 254 -16.12 11.48 7.84
C LEU A 254 -16.03 10.63 9.12
N ASP A 255 -17.14 10.54 9.86
CA ASP A 255 -17.22 9.78 11.11
C ASP A 255 -17.50 8.30 10.90
N SER A 256 -17.87 7.91 9.67
CA SER A 256 -18.04 6.51 9.32
C SER A 256 -16.72 5.74 9.40
N PHE A 257 -16.81 4.43 9.64
CA PHE A 257 -15.69 3.52 9.75
C PHE A 257 -14.81 3.62 8.51
N ILE A 258 -15.42 3.59 7.32
CA ILE A 258 -14.67 3.68 6.07
C ILE A 258 -14.00 5.05 5.87
N GLY A 259 -14.63 6.14 6.35
CA GLY A 259 -14.06 7.49 6.34
C GLY A 259 -12.88 7.63 7.30
N LYS A 260 -13.01 7.11 8.52
CA LYS A 260 -11.91 7.05 9.51
C LYS A 260 -10.77 6.15 9.06
N VAL A 261 -11.05 5.02 8.41
CA VAL A 261 -10.02 4.16 7.79
C VAL A 261 -9.33 4.90 6.63
N LEU A 262 -10.04 5.67 5.82
CA LEU A 262 -9.43 6.51 4.79
C LEU A 262 -8.49 7.55 5.41
N ALA A 263 -8.91 8.22 6.49
CA ALA A 263 -8.10 9.18 7.23
C ALA A 263 -6.80 8.55 7.73
N ALA A 264 -6.89 7.39 8.37
CA ALA A 264 -5.72 6.63 8.82
C ALA A 264 -4.84 6.19 7.64
N ALA A 265 -5.44 5.70 6.55
CA ALA A 265 -4.70 5.29 5.36
C ALA A 265 -3.92 6.45 4.73
N TYR A 266 -4.47 7.66 4.74
CA TYR A 266 -3.76 8.87 4.33
C TYR A 266 -2.64 9.23 5.30
N GLN A 267 -2.92 9.29 6.61
CA GLN A 267 -1.93 9.62 7.66
C GLN A 267 -0.71 8.70 7.61
N PHE A 268 -0.93 7.39 7.48
CA PHE A 268 0.15 6.40 7.40
C PHE A 268 0.60 6.08 5.96
N ARG A 269 0.08 6.78 4.95
CA ARG A 269 0.43 6.57 3.52
C ARG A 269 0.32 5.11 3.05
N VAL A 270 -0.74 4.43 3.44
CA VAL A 270 -1.06 3.07 2.99
C VAL A 270 -1.89 3.16 1.71
N GLU A 271 -1.23 3.45 0.58
CA GLU A 271 -1.89 3.80 -0.69
C GLU A 271 -2.89 2.75 -1.21
N LYS A 272 -2.61 1.46 -1.00
CA LYS A 272 -3.54 0.38 -1.40
C LYS A 272 -4.83 0.40 -0.59
N LEU A 273 -4.75 0.71 0.71
CA LEU A 273 -5.92 0.84 1.57
C LEU A 273 -6.72 2.08 1.19
N LYS A 274 -6.03 3.19 0.93
CA LYS A 274 -6.63 4.43 0.48
C LYS A 274 -7.48 4.23 -0.78
N LYS A 275 -6.92 3.59 -1.82
CA LYS A 275 -7.67 3.26 -3.05
C LYS A 275 -8.87 2.33 -2.80
N LEU A 276 -8.74 1.37 -1.89
CA LEU A 276 -9.85 0.49 -1.51
C LEU A 276 -10.99 1.29 -0.86
N CYS A 277 -10.65 2.18 0.07
CA CYS A 277 -11.61 3.10 0.70
C CYS A 277 -12.28 4.01 -0.34
N GLU A 278 -11.52 4.59 -1.27
CA GLU A 278 -12.06 5.41 -2.37
C GLU A 278 -13.13 4.65 -3.16
N SER A 279 -12.85 3.40 -3.55
CA SER A 279 -13.79 2.53 -4.27
C SER A 279 -15.06 2.22 -3.48
N ARG A 280 -14.92 1.90 -2.18
CA ARG A 280 -16.08 1.63 -1.30
C ARG A 280 -16.90 2.86 -0.97
N ILE A 281 -16.28 4.03 -0.89
CA ILE A 281 -17.00 5.29 -0.69
C ILE A 281 -17.74 5.68 -1.97
N LEU A 282 -17.15 5.44 -3.13
CA LEU A 282 -17.75 5.74 -4.43
C LEU A 282 -19.05 4.98 -4.67
N SER A 283 -19.21 3.76 -4.13
CA SER A 283 -20.47 3.02 -4.24
C SER A 283 -21.63 3.64 -3.45
N LYS A 284 -21.34 4.58 -2.52
CA LYS A 284 -22.32 5.33 -1.72
C LYS A 284 -22.57 6.75 -2.26
N LEU A 285 -22.10 7.05 -3.46
CA LEU A 285 -22.26 8.35 -4.10
C LEU A 285 -23.73 8.60 -4.45
N SER A 286 -24.29 9.70 -3.93
CA SER A 286 -25.63 10.18 -4.22
C SER A 286 -25.62 11.70 -4.38
N VAL A 287 -26.74 12.27 -4.85
CA VAL A 287 -26.92 13.72 -4.95
C VAL A 287 -26.74 14.40 -3.59
N GLU A 288 -27.27 13.80 -2.53
CA GLU A 288 -27.17 14.33 -1.16
C GLU A 288 -25.78 14.19 -0.54
N SER A 289 -25.01 13.17 -0.96
CA SER A 289 -23.70 12.86 -0.36
C SER A 289 -22.51 13.46 -1.09
N VAL A 290 -22.62 13.75 -2.41
CA VAL A 290 -21.48 14.15 -3.27
C VAL A 290 -20.69 15.34 -2.74
N ALA A 291 -21.36 16.35 -2.18
CA ALA A 291 -20.70 17.54 -1.67
C ALA A 291 -19.81 17.25 -0.43
N TYR A 292 -20.29 16.40 0.48
CA TYR A 292 -19.53 15.97 1.65
C TYR A 292 -18.39 15.02 1.25
N LEU A 293 -18.65 14.11 0.30
CA LEU A 293 -17.62 13.21 -0.24
C LEU A 293 -16.52 13.99 -0.97
N LEU A 294 -16.87 15.07 -1.68
CA LEU A 294 -15.91 15.94 -2.35
C LEU A 294 -14.99 16.64 -1.34
N HIS A 295 -15.55 17.15 -0.23
CA HIS A 295 -14.75 17.72 0.86
C HIS A 295 -13.76 16.70 1.42
N LEU A 296 -14.26 15.51 1.77
CA LEU A 296 -13.47 14.40 2.31
C LEU A 296 -12.37 13.96 1.33
N ALA A 297 -12.70 13.90 0.04
CA ALA A 297 -11.76 13.50 -1.00
C ALA A 297 -10.63 14.52 -1.19
N ASP A 298 -10.96 15.81 -1.12
CA ASP A 298 -9.95 16.87 -1.15
C ASP A 298 -9.07 16.84 0.10
N HIS A 299 -9.68 16.74 1.28
CA HIS A 299 -8.99 16.77 2.56
C HIS A 299 -7.96 15.63 2.72
N TYR A 300 -8.30 14.41 2.31
CA TYR A 300 -7.38 13.25 2.35
C TYR A 300 -6.65 12.98 1.03
N HIS A 301 -6.69 13.95 0.10
CA HIS A 301 -6.07 13.88 -1.23
C HIS A 301 -6.43 12.60 -2.01
N ALA A 302 -7.66 12.11 -1.86
CA ALA A 302 -8.21 10.96 -2.57
C ALA A 302 -8.59 11.35 -4.00
N THR A 303 -7.63 11.22 -4.92
CA THR A 303 -7.73 11.79 -6.27
C THR A 303 -8.76 11.10 -7.15
N GLU A 304 -8.92 9.77 -7.02
CA GLU A 304 -9.88 9.01 -7.84
C GLU A 304 -11.31 9.32 -7.39
N LEU A 305 -11.53 9.35 -6.07
CA LEU A 305 -12.81 9.76 -5.47
C LEU A 305 -13.15 11.22 -5.83
N LYS A 306 -12.19 12.15 -5.71
CA LYS A 306 -12.41 13.57 -6.05
C LYS A 306 -12.83 13.75 -7.50
N ALA A 307 -12.15 13.09 -8.43
CA ALA A 307 -12.47 13.16 -9.85
C ALA A 307 -13.88 12.61 -10.14
N ALA A 308 -14.25 11.50 -9.51
CA ALA A 308 -15.57 10.91 -9.65
C ALA A 308 -16.68 11.80 -9.06
N CYS A 309 -16.47 12.39 -7.88
CA CYS A 309 -17.41 13.34 -7.29
C CYS A 309 -17.64 14.57 -8.17
N LEU A 310 -16.57 15.16 -8.73
CA LEU A 310 -16.69 16.31 -9.62
C LEU A 310 -17.45 15.96 -10.90
N LYS A 311 -17.18 14.79 -11.49
CA LYS A 311 -17.90 14.31 -12.66
C LYS A 311 -19.40 14.13 -12.36
N PHE A 312 -19.74 13.46 -11.27
CA PHE A 312 -21.13 13.24 -10.87
C PHE A 312 -21.86 14.55 -10.55
N ALA A 313 -21.19 15.50 -9.89
CA ALA A 313 -21.76 16.81 -9.60
C ALA A 313 -22.01 17.62 -10.86
N ALA A 314 -21.16 17.51 -11.89
CA ALA A 314 -21.37 18.16 -13.18
C ALA A 314 -22.59 17.59 -13.92
N GLU A 315 -22.84 16.28 -13.82
CA GLU A 315 -23.99 15.59 -14.42
C GLU A 315 -25.32 15.90 -13.71
N ASN A 316 -25.28 16.21 -12.41
CA ASN A 316 -26.47 16.42 -11.55
C ASN A 316 -26.51 17.83 -10.94
N ARG A 317 -26.02 18.83 -11.67
CA ARG A 317 -25.66 20.15 -11.13
C ARG A 317 -26.78 20.82 -10.32
N ASP A 318 -27.96 20.98 -10.91
CA ASP A 318 -29.05 21.73 -10.27
C ASP A 318 -29.50 21.06 -8.97
N ALA A 319 -29.68 19.74 -9.00
CA ALA A 319 -30.06 18.95 -7.83
C ALA A 319 -29.00 19.00 -6.72
N VAL A 320 -27.70 18.98 -7.07
CA VAL A 320 -26.61 19.06 -6.09
C VAL A 320 -26.53 20.45 -5.45
N LEU A 321 -26.78 21.53 -6.19
CA LEU A 321 -26.73 22.89 -5.69
C LEU A 321 -27.82 23.20 -4.64
N GLU A 322 -28.95 22.50 -4.70
CA GLU A 322 -30.06 22.60 -3.75
C GLU A 322 -29.83 21.78 -2.46
N THR A 323 -28.77 20.97 -2.41
CA THR A 323 -28.50 20.14 -1.23
C THR A 323 -27.87 20.93 -0.09
N LYS A 324 -28.20 20.51 1.14
CA LYS A 324 -27.53 20.99 2.37
C LYS A 324 -26.01 20.78 2.34
N GLY A 325 -25.52 19.76 1.64
CA GLY A 325 -24.09 19.50 1.50
C GLY A 325 -23.37 20.58 0.69
N CYS A 326 -24.05 21.17 -0.29
CA CYS A 326 -23.49 22.28 -1.07
C CYS A 326 -23.38 23.56 -0.22
N GLU A 327 -24.35 23.82 0.64
CA GLU A 327 -24.29 24.91 1.63
C GLU A 327 -23.14 24.70 2.62
N TYR A 328 -22.94 23.47 3.10
CA TYR A 328 -21.80 23.09 3.93
C TYR A 328 -20.45 23.36 3.24
N LEU A 329 -20.30 22.97 1.96
CA LEU A 329 -19.10 23.28 1.19
C LEU A 329 -18.87 24.78 1.04
N ARG A 330 -19.93 25.56 0.81
CA ARG A 330 -19.85 27.01 0.68
C ARG A 330 -19.32 27.67 1.96
N GLN A 331 -19.71 27.15 3.13
CA GLN A 331 -19.28 27.68 4.43
C GLN A 331 -17.89 27.17 4.85
N SER A 332 -17.64 25.87 4.68
CA SER A 332 -16.44 25.20 5.21
C SER A 332 -15.26 25.23 4.24
N CYS A 333 -15.50 25.20 2.93
CA CYS A 333 -14.49 25.12 1.89
C CYS A 333 -14.89 25.91 0.61
N PRO A 334 -14.85 27.26 0.65
CA PRO A 334 -15.33 28.10 -0.46
C PRO A 334 -14.67 27.82 -1.82
N LEU A 335 -13.40 27.42 -1.83
CA LEU A 335 -12.67 27.08 -3.07
C LEU A 335 -13.21 25.81 -3.74
N LEU A 336 -13.56 24.78 -2.95
CA LEU A 336 -14.19 23.57 -3.47
C LEU A 336 -15.59 23.84 -3.97
N TYR A 337 -16.33 24.74 -3.32
CA TYR A 337 -17.63 25.20 -3.79
C TYR A 337 -17.55 25.86 -5.17
N ILE A 338 -16.53 26.71 -5.42
CA ILE A 338 -16.31 27.33 -6.74
C ILE A 338 -15.97 26.28 -7.79
N HIS A 339 -15.14 25.29 -7.45
CA HIS A 339 -14.84 24.18 -8.37
C HIS A 339 -16.08 23.34 -8.73
N LEU A 340 -16.99 23.14 -7.77
CA LEU A 340 -18.24 22.43 -7.99
C LEU A 340 -19.27 23.29 -8.76
N ASN A 341 -19.22 24.61 -8.60
CA ASN A 341 -20.10 25.55 -9.30
C ASN A 341 -19.32 26.69 -9.99
N PRO A 342 -18.71 26.45 -11.16
CA PRO A 342 -17.89 27.45 -11.84
C PRO A 342 -18.65 28.72 -12.23
N SER A 343 -19.98 28.70 -12.37
CA SER A 343 -20.76 29.92 -12.66
C SER A 343 -20.91 30.84 -11.45
N ALA A 344 -20.70 30.34 -10.23
CA ALA A 344 -20.59 31.19 -9.05
C ALA A 344 -19.28 31.99 -9.04
N SER A 345 -18.32 31.68 -9.94
CA SER A 345 -17.04 32.36 -9.99
C SER A 345 -17.19 33.86 -10.29
N VAL A 346 -18.06 34.13 -11.26
CA VAL A 346 -18.39 35.48 -11.74
C VAL A 346 -19.07 36.31 -10.64
N GLY A 347 -19.89 35.67 -9.79
CA GLY A 347 -20.61 36.36 -8.71
C GLY A 347 -19.75 36.68 -7.48
N TRP A 348 -18.75 35.86 -7.15
CA TRP A 348 -17.85 36.15 -6.02
C TRP A 348 -16.84 37.23 -6.39
N GLU A 349 -16.31 37.25 -7.61
CA GLU A 349 -15.44 38.33 -8.09
C GLU A 349 -16.17 39.68 -8.05
N LEU A 350 -17.45 39.71 -8.45
CA LEU A 350 -18.30 40.92 -8.38
C LEU A 350 -18.58 41.36 -6.93
N ARG A 351 -18.75 40.43 -5.97
CA ARG A 351 -18.97 40.78 -4.55
C ARG A 351 -17.69 41.21 -3.83
N VAL A 352 -16.56 40.59 -4.15
CA VAL A 352 -15.25 40.98 -3.59
C VAL A 352 -14.85 42.35 -4.15
N THR A 353 -15.00 42.58 -5.45
CA THR A 353 -14.78 43.90 -6.05
C THR A 353 -15.74 44.95 -5.50
N SER A 354 -17.03 44.63 -5.30
CA SER A 354 -17.99 45.54 -4.66
C SER A 354 -17.65 45.89 -3.21
N LYS A 355 -17.21 44.91 -2.38
CA LYS A 355 -16.77 45.19 -0.99
C LYS A 355 -15.45 45.96 -0.93
N ILE A 356 -14.55 45.73 -1.88
CA ILE A 356 -13.31 46.49 -2.01
C ILE A 356 -13.63 47.92 -2.46
N LEU A 357 -14.52 48.10 -3.44
CA LEU A 357 -14.99 49.41 -3.90
C LEU A 357 -15.68 50.19 -2.77
N SER A 358 -16.58 49.58 -2.01
CA SER A 358 -17.24 50.27 -0.88
C SER A 358 -16.32 50.56 0.30
N ALA A 359 -15.24 49.77 0.49
CA ALA A 359 -14.21 50.06 1.48
C ALA A 359 -13.26 51.19 1.03
N ILE A 360 -13.12 51.43 -0.28
CA ILE A 360 -12.27 52.48 -0.86
C ILE A 360 -13.04 53.78 -1.10
N GLU A 361 -14.35 53.74 -1.32
CA GLU A 361 -15.23 54.92 -1.43
C GLU A 361 -15.00 56.01 -0.37
N PRO A 362 -14.90 55.70 0.95
CA PRO A 362 -14.61 56.72 1.96
C PRO A 362 -13.20 57.34 1.81
N PHE A 363 -12.23 56.62 1.23
CA PHE A 363 -10.87 57.13 1.00
C PHE A 363 -10.77 58.01 -0.26
N VAL A 364 -11.59 57.74 -1.28
CA VAL A 364 -11.68 58.60 -2.47
C VAL A 364 -12.34 59.94 -2.12
N GLY A 365 -13.38 59.92 -1.29
CA GLY A 365 -14.02 61.14 -0.77
C GLY A 365 -13.10 61.99 0.12
N LEU A 366 -12.23 61.36 0.91
CA LEU A 366 -11.20 62.03 1.70
C LEU A 366 -10.11 62.67 0.83
N MET A 367 -9.72 62.04 -0.29
CA MET A 367 -8.77 62.61 -1.25
C MET A 367 -9.35 63.81 -2.00
N THR A 368 -10.63 63.77 -2.42
CA THR A 368 -11.27 64.91 -3.09
C THR A 368 -11.47 66.08 -2.13
N TRP A 369 -11.81 65.82 -0.86
CA TRP A 369 -11.92 66.86 0.16
C TRP A 369 -10.57 67.50 0.49
N TRP A 370 -9.48 66.70 0.56
CA TRP A 370 -8.12 67.23 0.73
C TRP A 370 -7.64 68.08 -0.44
N MET A 371 -8.09 67.79 -1.68
CA MET A 371 -7.74 68.60 -2.86
C MET A 371 -8.55 69.90 -2.94
N GLU A 372 -9.79 69.96 -2.41
CA GLU A 372 -10.59 71.19 -2.35
C GLU A 372 -10.18 72.14 -1.22
N VAL A 373 -9.63 71.63 -0.11
CA VAL A 373 -9.10 72.48 0.98
C VAL A 373 -7.67 73.00 0.70
N ALA A 374 -7.01 72.49 -0.35
CA ALA A 374 -5.65 72.87 -0.74
C ALA A 374 -5.56 73.94 -1.86
N VAL A 375 -6.69 74.56 -2.23
CA VAL A 375 -6.78 75.74 -3.12
C VAL A 375 -7.34 76.90 -2.31
#